data_AF-A0A7Z9XS97-F1
#
_entry.id   AF-A0A7Z9XS97-F1
#
_cell.length_a   1.000
_cell.length_b   1.000
_cell.length_c   1.000
_cell.angle_alpha   90.00
_cell.angle_beta   90.00
_cell.angle_gamma   90.00
#
_symmetry.space_group_name_H-M   'P 1'
#
loop_
_entity.id
_entity.type
_entity.pdbx_description
1 polymer ?
#
loop_
_entity_poly.entity_id
_entity_poly.type
_entity_poly.pdbx_seq_one_letter_code
_entity_poly.pdbx_strand_id
1 'polypeptide(L)'
;MVVEDRNWQEKLLALRKHLKIAHHVPGRIRVRLQLSALPKLASLGLDEEILDQLPAHMKGIVDVRVNKPAGTAVINYRPEILAPSIWNVLLEGDDESVVALFNKPSDLG
;
A
#
# COMPACT_ATOMS: atom_id res chain seq x y z
N MET A 1 -1.11 -16.19 -19.36
CA MET A 1 -1.81 -14.93 -19.03
C MET A 1 -1.19 -14.40 -17.74
N VAL A 2 -0.21 -13.50 -17.83
CA VAL A 2 0.35 -12.78 -16.67
C VAL A 2 0.72 -11.38 -17.16
N VAL A 3 -0.29 -10.58 -17.48
CA VAL A 3 -0.10 -9.17 -17.86
C VAL A 3 -0.77 -8.25 -16.82
N GLU A 4 -1.66 -8.78 -15.97
CA GLU A 4 -2.40 -8.02 -14.96
C GLU A 4 -1.59 -7.66 -13.70
N ASP A 5 -0.60 -8.46 -13.30
CA ASP A 5 0.12 -8.28 -12.03
C ASP A 5 1.10 -7.09 -11.99
N ARG A 6 1.56 -6.55 -13.13
CA ARG A 6 2.47 -5.38 -13.10
C ARG A 6 1.76 -4.06 -12.84
N ASN A 7 0.49 -3.98 -13.21
CA ASN A 7 -0.28 -2.74 -13.15
C ASN A 7 -0.54 -2.31 -11.69
N TRP A 8 -0.81 -3.24 -10.78
CA TRP A 8 -1.09 -2.88 -9.38
C TRP A 8 0.16 -2.39 -8.64
N GLN A 9 1.35 -2.93 -8.95
CA GLN A 9 2.61 -2.50 -8.33
C GLN A 9 2.98 -1.08 -8.75
N GLU A 10 2.87 -0.76 -10.04
CA GLU A 10 3.12 0.59 -10.57
C GLU A 10 2.13 1.59 -9.99
N LYS A 11 0.86 1.22 -9.93
CA LYS A 11 -0.20 2.02 -9.32
C LYS A 11 0.03 2.24 -7.82
N LEU A 12 0.43 1.21 -7.08
CA LEU A 12 0.79 1.32 -5.66
C LEU A 12 2.04 2.19 -5.49
N LEU A 13 3.04 2.06 -6.36
CA LEU A 13 4.26 2.87 -6.37
C LEU A 13 3.98 4.36 -6.58
N ALA A 14 2.98 4.69 -7.40
CA ALA A 14 2.51 6.04 -7.59
C ALA A 14 1.65 6.54 -6.41
N LEU A 15 0.71 5.72 -5.94
CA LEU A 15 -0.21 6.07 -4.85
C LEU A 15 0.52 6.29 -3.51
N ARG A 16 1.50 5.43 -3.17
CA ARG A 16 2.22 5.47 -1.88
C ARG A 16 2.83 6.84 -1.58
N LYS A 17 3.28 7.57 -2.62
CA LYS A 17 3.91 8.90 -2.51
C LYS A 17 2.96 9.97 -1.97
N HIS A 18 1.66 9.65 -1.95
CA HIS A 18 0.59 10.53 -1.48
C HIS A 18 -0.05 10.02 -0.18
N LEU A 19 0.43 8.89 0.35
CA LEU A 19 0.00 8.33 1.62
C LEU A 19 0.95 8.79 2.73
N LYS A 20 0.40 9.04 3.91
CA LYS A 20 1.15 9.27 5.13
C LYS A 20 0.73 8.29 6.21
N ILE A 21 1.68 7.80 6.98
CA ILE A 21 1.40 7.01 8.17
C ILE A 21 0.76 7.94 9.21
N ALA A 22 -0.50 7.69 9.54
CA ALA A 22 -1.21 8.42 10.58
C ALA A 22 -1.01 7.76 11.96
N HIS A 23 -0.95 6.43 11.99
CA HIS A 23 -0.64 5.65 13.18
C HIS A 23 -0.18 4.25 12.79
N HIS A 24 0.81 3.71 13.48
CA HIS A 24 1.31 2.37 13.19
C HIS A 24 1.65 1.65 14.49
N VAL A 25 1.14 0.43 14.60
CA VAL A 25 1.50 -0.56 15.61
C VAL A 25 1.73 -1.90 14.91
N PRO A 26 2.50 -2.83 15.52
CA PRO A 26 2.62 -4.19 14.98
C PRO A 26 1.23 -4.81 14.75
N GLY A 27 0.99 -5.26 13.52
CA GLY A 27 -0.27 -5.85 13.05
C GLY A 27 -1.36 -4.87 12.60
N ARG A 28 -1.17 -3.55 12.75
CA ARG A 28 -2.13 -2.57 12.22
C ARG A 28 -1.46 -1.24 11.84
N ILE A 29 -1.71 -0.80 10.61
CA ILE A 29 -1.30 0.52 10.13
C ILE A 29 -2.52 1.33 9.67
N ARG A 30 -2.54 2.61 10.02
CA ARG A 30 -3.49 3.59 9.48
C ARG A 30 -2.73 4.55 8.59
N VAL A 31 -3.15 4.65 7.35
CA VAL A 31 -2.62 5.60 6.38
C VAL A 31 -3.68 6.66 6.04
N ARG A 32 -3.21 7.85 5.70
CA ARG A 32 -4.04 8.96 5.22
C ARG A 32 -3.54 9.42 3.87
N LEU A 33 -4.48 9.58 2.94
CA LEU A 33 -4.24 10.22 1.67
C LEU A 33 -4.17 11.74 1.86
N GLN A 34 -3.15 12.37 1.29
CA GLN A 34 -3.04 13.82 1.30
C GLN A 34 -4.08 14.44 0.37
N LEU A 35 -4.95 15.31 0.89
CA LEU A 35 -6.03 15.94 0.11
C LEU A 35 -5.52 16.67 -1.15
N SER A 36 -4.31 17.25 -1.10
CA SER A 36 -3.70 17.93 -2.24
C SER A 36 -3.42 17.01 -3.43
N ALA A 37 -3.38 15.69 -3.23
CA ALA A 37 -3.14 14.71 -4.28
C ALA A 37 -4.41 14.19 -4.95
N LEU A 38 -5.59 14.37 -4.34
CA LEU A 38 -6.86 13.80 -4.81
C LEU A 38 -7.19 14.10 -6.28
N PRO A 39 -7.12 15.35 -6.76
CA PRO A 39 -7.44 15.65 -8.16
C PRO A 39 -6.47 14.99 -9.14
N LYS A 40 -5.18 14.94 -8.78
CA LYS A 40 -4.12 14.35 -9.59
C LYS A 40 -4.25 12.83 -9.67
N LEU A 41 -4.60 12.20 -8.56
CA LEU A 41 -4.80 10.75 -8.47
C LEU A 41 -6.00 10.29 -9.30
N ALA A 42 -7.12 11.00 -9.18
CA ALA A 42 -8.31 10.75 -10.01
C ALA A 42 -8.01 10.88 -11.51
N SER A 43 -7.24 11.89 -11.93
CA SER A 43 -6.86 12.06 -13.35
C SER A 43 -5.92 10.97 -13.89
N LEU A 44 -5.20 10.27 -13.00
CA LEU A 44 -4.25 9.21 -13.36
C LEU A 44 -4.87 7.81 -13.24
N GLY A 45 -6.17 7.71 -12.91
CA GLY A 45 -6.80 6.41 -12.62
C GLY A 45 -6.16 5.68 -11.42
N LEU A 46 -5.56 6.46 -10.52
CA LEU A 46 -5.03 5.99 -9.25
C LEU A 46 -6.10 6.23 -8.21
N ASP A 47 -6.85 5.18 -7.89
CA ASP A 47 -7.90 5.24 -6.90
C ASP A 47 -7.50 4.48 -5.63
N GLU A 48 -8.30 4.70 -4.60
CA GLU A 48 -8.14 4.00 -3.34
C GLU A 48 -8.51 2.50 -3.43
N GLU A 49 -9.10 2.03 -4.55
CA GLU A 49 -9.40 0.59 -4.77
C GLU A 49 -8.13 -0.25 -4.90
N ILE A 50 -7.00 0.37 -5.26
CA ILE A 50 -5.67 -0.27 -5.18
C ILE A 50 -5.40 -0.79 -3.76
N LEU A 51 -5.86 -0.08 -2.72
CA LEU A 51 -5.70 -0.52 -1.34
C LEU A 51 -6.56 -1.75 -1.03
N ASP A 52 -7.75 -1.84 -1.62
CA ASP A 52 -8.64 -3.00 -1.46
C ASP A 52 -8.08 -4.26 -2.15
N GLN A 53 -7.16 -4.11 -3.11
CA GLN A 53 -6.48 -5.22 -3.78
C GLN A 53 -5.27 -5.76 -3.00
N LEU A 54 -4.78 -5.05 -1.99
CA LEU A 54 -3.60 -5.48 -1.24
C LEU A 54 -3.70 -6.90 -0.64
N PRO A 55 -4.85 -7.36 -0.09
CA PRO A 55 -4.99 -8.73 0.40
C PRO A 55 -4.78 -9.81 -0.67
N ALA A 56 -5.06 -9.50 -1.95
CA ALA A 56 -4.88 -10.44 -3.05
C ALA A 56 -3.40 -10.60 -3.47
N HIS A 57 -2.57 -9.61 -3.17
CA HIS A 57 -1.19 -9.52 -3.68
C HIS A 57 -0.10 -9.57 -2.60
N MET A 58 -0.41 -9.24 -1.35
CA MET A 58 0.54 -9.27 -0.23
C MET A 58 0.11 -10.30 0.81
N LYS A 59 0.91 -11.34 0.98
CA LYS A 59 0.64 -12.35 1.99
C LYS A 59 0.80 -11.73 3.38
N GLY A 60 -0.11 -12.10 4.28
CA GLY A 60 -0.12 -11.57 5.64
C GLY A 60 -1.01 -10.35 5.84
N ILE A 61 -1.54 -9.72 4.79
CA ILE A 61 -2.66 -8.79 4.97
C ILE A 61 -3.92 -9.58 5.34
N VAL A 62 -4.61 -9.11 6.37
CA VAL A 62 -5.82 -9.76 6.92
C VAL A 62 -7.07 -9.05 6.43
N ASP A 63 -7.07 -7.71 6.46
CA ASP A 63 -8.22 -6.89 6.12
C ASP A 63 -7.78 -5.46 5.78
N VAL A 64 -8.47 -4.83 4.84
CA VAL A 64 -8.28 -3.43 4.46
C VAL A 64 -9.62 -2.72 4.54
N ARG A 65 -9.64 -1.58 5.25
CA ARG A 65 -10.82 -0.74 5.38
C ARG A 65 -10.52 0.67 4.92
N VAL A 66 -11.06 1.04 3.78
CA VAL A 66 -10.96 2.40 3.24
C VAL A 66 -12.16 3.25 3.69
N ASN A 67 -11.88 4.42 4.24
CA ASN A 67 -12.84 5.48 4.50
C ASN A 67 -12.61 6.61 3.48
N LYS A 68 -13.34 6.52 2.37
CA LYS A 68 -13.25 7.45 1.23
C LYS A 68 -13.54 8.90 1.63
N PRO A 69 -14.64 9.21 2.37
CA PRO A 69 -14.92 10.58 2.81
C PRO A 69 -13.80 11.20 3.65
N ALA A 70 -13.12 10.41 4.48
CA ALA A 70 -12.01 10.88 5.31
C ALA A 70 -10.64 10.82 4.61
N GLY A 71 -10.54 10.16 3.44
CA GLY A 71 -9.28 9.88 2.77
C GLY A 71 -8.32 9.06 3.63
N THR A 72 -8.82 8.07 4.37
CA THR A 72 -7.96 7.23 5.24
C THR A 72 -8.21 5.76 4.99
N ALA A 73 -7.18 4.93 5.18
CA ALA A 73 -7.32 3.49 5.17
C ALA A 73 -6.69 2.88 6.44
N VAL A 74 -7.29 1.80 6.92
CA VAL A 74 -6.74 0.96 7.99
C VAL A 74 -6.43 -0.41 7.39
N ILE A 75 -5.20 -0.87 7.59
CA ILE A 75 -4.74 -2.17 7.11
C ILE A 75 -4.36 -2.99 8.33
N ASN A 76 -5.03 -4.12 8.51
CA ASN A 76 -4.67 -5.12 9.50
C ASN A 76 -3.81 -6.20 8.83
N TYR A 77 -2.71 -6.57 9.47
CA TYR A 77 -1.76 -7.53 8.92
C TYR A 77 -1.19 -8.44 10.02
N ARG A 78 -0.57 -9.54 9.61
CA ARG A 78 0.15 -10.48 10.46
C ARG A 78 1.62 -10.04 10.55
N PRO A 79 2.08 -9.47 11.68
CA PRO A 79 3.45 -8.97 11.81
C PRO A 79 4.52 -10.08 11.72
N GLU A 80 4.13 -11.33 11.95
CA GLU A 80 4.97 -12.52 11.78
C GLU A 80 5.20 -12.92 10.32
N ILE A 81 4.35 -12.45 9.39
CA ILE A 81 4.50 -12.65 7.94
C ILE A 81 5.04 -11.38 7.28
N LEU A 82 4.42 -10.24 7.61
CA LEU A 82 4.78 -8.93 7.08
C LEU A 82 5.38 -8.09 8.20
N ALA A 83 6.71 -8.08 8.29
CA ALA A 83 7.43 -7.36 9.32
C ALA A 83 7.01 -5.87 9.35
N PRO A 84 6.80 -5.25 10.53
CA PRO A 84 6.37 -3.86 10.62
C PRO A 84 7.25 -2.87 9.83
N SER A 85 8.56 -3.12 9.76
CA SER A 85 9.52 -2.29 9.00
C SER A 85 9.24 -2.21 7.50
N ILE A 86 8.55 -3.21 6.92
CA ILE A 86 8.19 -3.22 5.50
C ILE A 86 7.30 -2.02 5.16
N TRP A 87 6.42 -1.61 6.07
CA TRP A 87 5.55 -0.46 5.86
C TRP A 87 6.34 0.85 5.73
N ASN A 88 7.45 0.98 6.45
CA ASN A 88 8.32 2.16 6.34
C ASN A 88 9.02 2.17 4.99
N VAL A 89 9.54 1.03 4.54
CA VAL A 89 10.15 0.92 3.20
C VAL A 89 9.10 1.20 2.12
N LEU A 90 7.93 0.56 2.22
CA LEU A 90 6.84 0.72 1.26
C LEU A 90 6.35 2.17 1.18
N LEU A 91 6.14 2.87 2.30
CA LEU A 91 5.53 4.20 2.28
C LEU A 91 6.53 5.35 2.21
N GLU A 92 7.74 5.16 2.70
CA GLU A 92 8.74 6.23 2.88
C GLU A 92 10.07 5.97 2.16
N GLY A 93 10.35 4.72 1.75
CA GLY A 93 11.54 4.37 1.00
C GLY A 93 11.55 4.90 -0.44
N ASP A 94 12.73 4.96 -1.06
CA ASP A 94 12.87 5.28 -2.48
C ASP A 94 12.24 4.20 -3.38
N ASP A 95 12.07 4.53 -4.66
CA ASP A 95 11.41 3.64 -5.62
C ASP A 95 12.19 2.33 -5.82
N GLU A 96 13.52 2.35 -5.75
CA GLU A 96 14.36 1.16 -5.90
C GLU A 96 14.16 0.17 -4.75
N SER A 97 14.16 0.68 -3.51
CA SER A 97 13.93 -0.09 -2.29
C SER A 97 12.55 -0.75 -2.28
N VAL A 98 11.53 -0.05 -2.76
CA VAL A 98 10.18 -0.60 -2.86
C VAL A 98 10.06 -1.64 -3.96
N VAL A 99 10.65 -1.40 -5.13
CA VAL A 99 10.68 -2.40 -6.21
C VAL A 99 11.44 -3.65 -5.76
N ALA A 100 12.50 -3.50 -4.97
CA ALA A 100 13.24 -4.62 -4.41
C ALA A 100 12.38 -5.50 -3.47
N LEU A 101 11.43 -4.93 -2.72
CA LEU A 101 10.47 -5.71 -1.92
C LEU A 101 9.60 -6.62 -2.80
N PHE A 102 9.14 -6.14 -3.96
CA PHE A 102 8.32 -6.93 -4.87
C PHE A 102 9.10 -8.07 -5.56
N ASN A 103 10.40 -7.86 -5.79
CA ASN A 103 11.27 -8.86 -6.42
C ASN A 103 11.75 -9.96 -5.45
N LYS A 104 11.51 -9.78 -4.14
CA LYS A 104 11.71 -10.80 -3.10
C LYS A 104 10.36 -11.14 -2.48
N PRO A 105 9.51 -11.93 -3.16
CA PRO A 105 8.20 -12.27 -2.64
C PRO A 105 8.24 -12.93 -1.25
N SER A 106 9.35 -13.56 -0.86
CA SER A 106 9.58 -14.04 0.51
C SER A 106 9.41 -12.96 1.58
N ASP A 107 9.70 -11.70 1.25
CA ASP A 107 9.63 -10.56 2.18
C ASP A 107 8.21 -10.01 2.26
N LEU A 108 7.38 -10.28 1.25
CA LEU A 108 5.93 -10.05 1.27
C LEU A 108 5.14 -11.32 1.65
N GLY A 109 5.87 -12.38 2.02
CA GLY A 109 5.43 -13.65 2.58
C GLY A 109 5.40 -14.84 1.61
#